data_AF-A0A372Z2P9-F1
#
_entry.id   AF-A0A372Z2P9-F1
#
_cell.length_a   1.000
_cell.length_b   1.000
_cell.length_c   1.000
_cell.angle_alpha   90.00
_cell.angle_beta   90.00
_cell.angle_gamma   90.00
#
_symmetry.space_group_name_H-M   'P 1'
#
loop_
_entity.id
_entity.type
_entity.pdbx_description
1 polymer ?
#
loop_
_entity_poly.entity_id
_entity_poly.type
_entity_poly.pdbx_seq_one_letter_code
_entity_poly.pdbx_strand_id
1 'polypeptide(L)'
;MEEKQKFPTATGFSGKTLIASLFILSGILLFARNMGWITSEVFDMIVSWHSLLIILGIYSIIRRHFIGGIILLLIGVYFLIGGLSWLPENSQAMVWPIALITAGVLFFFKSGKNRRGHWAHHHAMQHRQKWMKMHQGQPGMNFESEQQQSESVDGFLRAENVWGAARHVVLDELFKGAVIRTSFGGTTIDLRHTHIAPGETYIDLDCSWGGVEIYVPSDWKVVFKCNAFFGGCDDKRWQNGNINKESVLVIRGTLSFGGLEVKD
;
A
#
# COMPACT_ATOMS: atom_id res chain seq x y z
N MET A 1 -38.82 -4.82 17.74
CA MET A 1 -38.70 -4.25 16.38
C MET A 1 -37.25 -3.80 16.25
N GLU A 2 -36.39 -4.62 15.62
CA GLU A 2 -34.97 -4.30 15.43
C GLU A 2 -34.80 -3.34 14.25
N GLU A 3 -34.26 -2.15 14.51
CA GLU A 3 -33.78 -1.27 13.46
C GLU A 3 -32.50 -1.85 12.84
N LYS A 4 -32.59 -2.34 11.61
CA LYS A 4 -31.43 -2.66 10.80
C LYS A 4 -30.70 -1.36 10.42
N GLN A 5 -29.62 -1.04 11.14
CA GLN A 5 -28.68 0.00 10.74
C GLN A 5 -28.10 -0.34 9.35
N LYS A 6 -28.52 0.42 8.34
CA LYS A 6 -27.95 0.38 6.99
C LYS A 6 -26.61 1.13 7.02
N PHE A 7 -25.52 0.38 6.93
CA PHE A 7 -24.21 0.98 6.68
C PHE A 7 -24.19 1.66 5.30
N PRO A 8 -23.54 2.84 5.16
CA PRO A 8 -23.36 3.45 3.85
C PRO A 8 -22.42 2.56 3.04
N THR A 9 -22.95 1.95 1.98
CA THR A 9 -22.13 1.33 0.94
C THR A 9 -21.33 2.44 0.28
N ALA A 10 -20.03 2.50 0.58
CA ALA A 10 -19.12 3.34 -0.19
C ALA A 10 -19.29 2.94 -1.66
N THR A 11 -19.78 3.87 -2.48
CA THR A 11 -19.92 3.72 -3.92
C THR A 11 -18.53 3.70 -4.53
N GLY A 12 -17.85 2.57 -4.36
CA GLY A 12 -16.68 2.22 -5.16
C GLY A 12 -17.11 2.26 -6.62
N PHE A 13 -16.27 2.88 -7.45
CA PHE A 13 -16.40 2.97 -8.89
C PHE A 13 -16.75 1.58 -9.45
N SER A 14 -18.03 1.35 -9.75
CA SER A 14 -18.51 0.03 -10.13
C SER A 14 -17.87 -0.35 -11.46
N GLY A 15 -17.44 -1.60 -11.64
CA GLY A 15 -16.89 -2.06 -12.92
C GLY A 15 -17.76 -1.70 -14.12
N LYS A 16 -19.09 -1.56 -13.93
CA LYS A 16 -20.04 -1.07 -14.92
C LYS A 16 -19.74 0.36 -15.40
N THR A 17 -19.33 1.26 -14.51
CA THR A 17 -18.93 2.64 -14.84
C THR A 17 -17.60 2.69 -15.59
N LEU A 18 -16.65 1.78 -15.31
CA LEU A 18 -15.42 1.65 -16.10
C LEU A 18 -15.75 1.23 -17.53
N ILE A 19 -16.53 0.16 -17.67
CA ILE A 19 -16.89 -0.39 -18.98
C ILE A 19 -17.64 0.66 -19.81
N ALA A 20 -18.62 1.35 -19.23
CA ALA A 20 -19.34 2.42 -19.91
C ALA A 20 -18.41 3.57 -20.34
N SER A 21 -17.50 4.01 -19.47
CA SER A 21 -16.53 5.05 -19.81
C SER A 21 -15.59 4.66 -20.94
N LEU A 22 -15.15 3.38 -20.98
CA LEU A 22 -14.29 2.85 -22.03
C LEU A 22 -14.99 2.86 -23.39
N PHE A 23 -16.25 2.40 -23.44
CA PHE A 23 -17.06 2.40 -24.67
C PHE A 23 -17.30 3.82 -25.18
N ILE A 24 -17.63 4.76 -24.28
CA ILE A 24 -17.86 6.17 -24.65
C ILE A 24 -16.59 6.79 -25.22
N LEU A 25 -15.45 6.62 -24.54
CA LEU A 25 -14.16 7.15 -24.99
C LEU A 25 -13.73 6.55 -26.34
N SER A 26 -13.87 5.23 -26.51
CA SER A 26 -13.59 4.57 -27.78
C SER A 26 -14.48 5.08 -28.92
N GLY A 27 -15.76 5.32 -28.64
CA GLY A 27 -16.70 5.87 -29.62
C GLY A 27 -16.35 7.30 -30.04
N ILE A 28 -16.00 8.17 -29.09
CA ILE A 28 -15.55 9.54 -29.35
C ILE A 28 -14.28 9.54 -30.20
N LEU A 29 -13.32 8.67 -29.88
CA LEU A 29 -12.05 8.58 -30.60
C LEU A 29 -12.23 8.13 -32.06
N LEU A 30 -13.08 7.12 -32.29
CA LEU A 30 -13.42 6.66 -33.65
C LEU A 30 -14.20 7.72 -34.44
N PHE A 31 -15.12 8.42 -33.80
CA PHE A 31 -15.86 9.51 -34.42
C PHE A 31 -14.91 10.65 -34.86
N ALA A 32 -13.98 11.05 -33.99
CA ALA A 32 -12.99 12.09 -34.28
C ALA A 32 -12.06 11.71 -35.45
N ARG A 33 -11.69 10.42 -35.56
CA ARG A 33 -10.96 9.89 -36.72
C ARG A 33 -11.80 10.00 -38.01
N ASN A 34 -13.06 9.57 -37.97
CA ASN A 34 -13.94 9.57 -39.14
C ASN A 34 -14.28 10.99 -39.63
N MET A 35 -14.33 11.96 -38.72
CA MET A 35 -14.53 13.38 -39.03
C MET A 35 -13.26 14.07 -39.56
N GLY A 36 -12.12 13.36 -39.62
CA GLY A 36 -10.85 13.93 -40.04
C GLY A 36 -10.23 14.92 -39.06
N TRP A 37 -10.73 14.98 -37.82
CA TRP A 37 -10.18 15.86 -36.78
C TRP A 37 -8.84 15.35 -36.24
N ILE A 38 -8.58 14.06 -36.39
CA ILE A 38 -7.35 13.39 -35.95
C ILE A 38 -6.75 12.68 -37.16
N THR A 39 -5.47 12.91 -37.44
CA THR A 39 -4.73 12.20 -38.49
C THR A 39 -4.56 10.72 -38.11
N SER A 40 -4.45 9.84 -39.12
CA SER A 40 -4.26 8.40 -38.88
C SER A 40 -3.06 8.10 -37.98
N GLU A 41 -1.97 8.88 -38.12
CA GLU A 41 -0.76 8.76 -37.29
C GLU A 41 -1.04 9.04 -35.79
N VAL A 42 -1.80 10.10 -35.48
CA VAL A 42 -2.13 10.45 -34.10
C VAL A 42 -3.12 9.44 -33.51
N PHE A 43 -4.06 8.92 -34.31
CA PHE A 43 -4.97 7.86 -33.88
C PHE A 43 -4.21 6.58 -33.53
N ASP A 44 -3.30 6.12 -34.39
CA ASP A 44 -2.52 4.91 -34.16
C ASP A 44 -1.58 5.06 -32.95
N MET A 45 -1.03 6.26 -32.74
CA MET A 45 -0.26 6.58 -31.54
C MET A 45 -1.10 6.49 -30.25
N ILE A 46 -2.33 7.03 -30.26
CA ILE A 46 -3.24 7.02 -29.09
C ILE A 46 -3.79 5.62 -28.82
N VAL A 47 -4.04 4.79 -29.84
CA VAL A 47 -4.57 3.41 -29.67
C VAL A 47 -3.46 2.38 -29.45
N SER A 48 -2.21 2.78 -29.60
CA SER A 48 -1.06 1.89 -29.36
C SER A 48 -1.06 1.31 -27.95
N TRP A 49 -0.52 0.10 -27.78
CA TRP A 49 -0.46 -0.55 -26.47
C TRP A 49 0.41 0.23 -25.46
N HIS A 50 1.34 1.06 -25.93
CA HIS A 50 2.17 1.92 -25.10
C HIS A 50 1.36 3.05 -24.43
N SER A 51 0.37 3.61 -25.13
CA SER A 51 -0.50 4.65 -24.57
C SER A 51 -1.34 4.10 -23.42
N LEU A 52 -1.77 2.83 -23.51
CA LEU A 52 -2.47 2.14 -22.43
C LEU A 52 -1.60 2.03 -21.18
N LEU A 53 -0.31 1.72 -21.33
CA LEU A 53 0.63 1.71 -20.21
C LEU A 53 0.76 3.08 -19.55
N ILE A 54 0.85 4.15 -20.33
CA ILE A 54 0.90 5.52 -19.81
C ILE A 54 -0.38 5.87 -19.06
N ILE A 55 -1.55 5.61 -19.66
CA ILE A 55 -2.86 5.89 -19.06
C ILE A 55 -3.03 5.10 -17.75
N LEU A 56 -2.70 3.81 -17.74
CA LEU A 56 -2.74 2.97 -16.54
C LEU A 56 -1.75 3.46 -15.48
N GLY A 57 -0.56 3.91 -15.89
CA GLY A 57 0.43 4.51 -15.00
C GLY A 57 -0.10 5.77 -14.31
N ILE A 58 -0.64 6.71 -15.08
CA ILE A 58 -1.27 7.95 -14.57
C ILE A 58 -2.45 7.61 -13.65
N TYR A 59 -3.33 6.70 -14.07
CA TYR A 59 -4.47 6.27 -13.27
C TYR A 59 -4.04 5.67 -11.93
N SER A 60 -3.00 4.83 -11.94
CA SER A 60 -2.44 4.22 -10.74
C SER A 60 -1.86 5.27 -9.78
N ILE A 61 -1.16 6.30 -10.30
CA ILE A 61 -0.67 7.45 -9.51
C ILE A 61 -1.83 8.23 -8.87
N ILE A 62 -2.91 8.52 -9.62
CA ILE A 62 -4.10 9.21 -9.11
C ILE A 62 -4.75 8.42 -7.97
N ARG A 63 -4.78 7.09 -8.10
CA ARG A 63 -5.29 6.16 -7.08
C ARG A 63 -4.34 5.98 -5.89
N ARG A 64 -3.28 6.80 -5.79
CA ARG A 64 -2.25 6.77 -4.72
C ARG A 64 -1.36 5.52 -4.74
N HIS A 65 -1.34 4.77 -5.84
CA HIS A 65 -0.42 3.64 -6.05
C HIS A 65 0.81 4.14 -6.83
N PHE A 66 1.58 5.03 -6.19
CA PHE A 66 2.66 5.77 -6.84
C PHE A 66 3.74 4.88 -7.45
N ILE A 67 4.15 3.81 -6.77
CA ILE A 67 5.28 2.97 -7.20
C ILE A 67 4.92 2.23 -8.50
N GLY A 68 3.82 1.47 -8.49
CA GLY A 68 3.36 0.76 -9.68
C GLY A 68 3.01 1.72 -10.83
N GLY A 69 2.38 2.85 -10.51
CA GLY A 69 2.00 3.84 -11.50
C GLY A 69 3.18 4.55 -12.16
N ILE A 70 4.22 4.91 -11.39
CA ILE A 70 5.43 5.52 -11.94
C ILE A 70 6.19 4.52 -12.82
N ILE A 71 6.30 3.26 -12.40
CA ILE A 71 6.94 2.21 -13.21
C ILE A 71 6.20 2.03 -14.54
N LEU A 72 4.87 1.87 -14.51
CA LEU A 72 4.05 1.73 -15.72
C LEU A 72 4.17 2.95 -16.64
N LEU A 73 4.17 4.16 -16.07
CA LEU A 73 4.32 5.41 -16.80
C LEU A 73 5.69 5.48 -17.50
N LEU A 74 6.78 5.16 -16.78
CA LEU A 74 8.13 5.17 -17.35
C LEU A 74 8.29 4.14 -18.48
N ILE A 75 7.74 2.93 -18.32
CA ILE A 75 7.77 1.90 -19.37
C ILE A 75 6.96 2.35 -20.60
N GLY A 76 5.77 2.91 -20.38
CA GLY A 76 4.93 3.40 -21.47
C GLY A 76 5.59 4.54 -22.26
N VAL A 77 6.21 5.50 -21.54
CA VAL A 77 6.97 6.59 -22.16
C VAL A 77 8.20 6.07 -22.90
N TYR A 78 8.92 5.09 -22.35
CA TYR A 78 10.07 4.48 -23.01
C TYR A 78 9.71 3.91 -24.39
N PHE A 79 8.66 3.09 -24.44
CA PHE A 79 8.25 2.50 -25.71
C PHE A 79 7.68 3.54 -26.69
N LEU A 80 7.01 4.59 -26.19
CA LEU A 80 6.55 5.69 -27.03
C LEU A 80 7.74 6.41 -27.69
N ILE A 81 8.82 6.64 -26.93
CA ILE A 81 10.07 7.26 -27.42
C ILE A 81 10.79 6.33 -28.41
N GLY A 82 10.79 5.02 -28.19
CA GLY A 82 11.37 4.04 -29.11
C GLY A 82 10.70 3.99 -30.50
N GLY A 83 9.50 4.55 -30.64
CA GLY A 83 8.82 4.74 -31.93
C GLY A 83 9.20 6.02 -32.69
N LEU A 84 9.92 6.96 -32.06
CA LEU A 84 10.42 8.16 -32.75
C LEU A 84 11.72 7.83 -33.48
N SER A 85 11.63 7.70 -34.81
CA SER A 85 12.74 7.55 -35.77
C SER A 85 13.72 8.74 -35.81
N TRP A 86 13.56 9.74 -34.93
CA TRP A 86 14.43 10.91 -34.75
C TRP A 86 15.70 10.60 -33.95
N LEU A 87 15.72 9.53 -33.14
CA LEU A 87 16.84 9.25 -32.26
C LEU A 87 17.98 8.50 -32.97
N PRO A 88 19.26 8.82 -32.68
CA PRO A 88 20.41 8.08 -33.20
C PRO A 88 20.28 6.59 -32.87
N GLU A 89 20.78 5.72 -33.75
CA GLU A 89 20.67 4.24 -33.67
C GLU A 89 21.23 3.65 -32.35
N ASN A 90 22.05 4.44 -31.65
CA ASN A 90 22.73 4.17 -30.38
C ASN A 90 22.08 4.81 -29.14
N SER A 91 20.94 5.50 -29.28
CA SER A 91 20.20 6.13 -28.19
C SER A 91 19.62 5.15 -27.15
N GLN A 92 19.38 3.89 -27.54
CA GLN A 92 18.92 2.84 -26.63
C GLN A 92 19.91 2.54 -25.50
N ALA A 93 21.21 2.78 -25.71
CA ALA A 93 22.24 2.58 -24.70
C ALA A 93 22.23 3.64 -23.58
N MET A 94 21.70 4.85 -23.84
CA MET A 94 21.56 5.90 -22.82
C MET A 94 20.32 5.75 -21.95
N VAL A 95 19.33 4.96 -22.40
CA VAL A 95 18.07 4.78 -21.67
C VAL A 95 18.28 4.01 -20.37
N TRP A 96 19.05 2.91 -20.40
CA TRP A 96 19.26 2.08 -19.21
C TRP A 96 19.92 2.84 -18.04
N PRO A 97 20.99 3.64 -18.25
CA PRO A 97 21.54 4.50 -17.20
C PRO A 97 20.53 5.52 -16.64
N ILE A 98 19.74 6.18 -17.49
CA ILE A 98 18.74 7.16 -17.05
C ILE A 98 17.62 6.48 -16.26
N ALA A 99 17.15 5.32 -16.72
CA ALA A 99 16.14 4.53 -16.02
C ALA A 99 16.65 4.08 -14.64
N LEU A 100 17.90 3.63 -14.53
CA LEU A 100 18.52 3.25 -13.26
C LEU A 100 18.71 4.44 -12.31
N ILE A 101 19.15 5.60 -12.82
CA ILE A 101 19.26 6.83 -12.02
C ILE A 101 17.87 7.27 -11.53
N THR A 102 16.87 7.27 -12.40
CA THR A 102 15.49 7.65 -12.05
C THR A 102 14.92 6.69 -11.01
N ALA A 103 15.11 5.38 -11.18
CA ALA A 103 14.71 4.38 -10.21
C ALA A 103 15.42 4.55 -8.85
N GLY A 104 16.74 4.81 -8.86
CA GLY A 104 17.52 5.07 -7.65
C GLY A 104 17.06 6.35 -6.92
N VAL A 105 16.78 7.42 -7.65
CA VAL A 105 16.26 8.68 -7.11
C VAL A 105 14.86 8.49 -6.52
N LEU A 106 13.97 7.77 -7.22
CA LEU A 106 12.63 7.46 -6.72
C LEU A 106 12.68 6.62 -5.43
N PHE A 107 13.64 5.71 -5.31
CA PHE A 107 13.87 4.95 -4.09
C PHE A 107 14.29 5.87 -2.93
N PHE A 108 15.11 6.89 -3.19
CA PHE A 108 15.57 7.86 -2.19
C PHE A 108 14.46 8.80 -1.70
N PHE A 109 13.50 9.14 -2.58
CA PHE A 109 12.32 9.94 -2.20
C PHE A 109 11.26 9.15 -1.42
N LYS A 110 11.47 7.84 -1.17
CA LYS A 110 10.70 7.06 -0.17
C LYS A 110 11.21 7.32 1.24
N SER A 111 11.44 8.58 1.61
CA SER A 111 11.63 8.96 3.01
C SER A 111 10.48 9.85 3.47
N GLY A 112 9.57 9.23 4.23
CA GLY A 112 8.80 9.96 5.24
C GLY A 112 7.62 10.79 4.76
N LYS A 113 6.61 10.20 4.09
CA LYS A 113 5.25 10.77 4.20
C LYS A 113 4.57 10.32 5.50
N ASN A 114 5.24 10.57 6.64
CA ASN A 114 4.66 10.55 7.98
C ASN A 114 3.79 11.79 8.21
N ARG A 115 2.83 12.08 7.32
CA ARG A 115 1.82 13.14 7.54
C ARG A 115 0.46 12.58 7.97
N ARG A 116 0.45 11.44 8.67
CA ARG A 116 -0.74 10.89 9.35
C ARG A 116 -0.48 10.34 10.75
N GLY A 117 0.71 10.58 11.31
CA GLY A 117 1.10 10.18 12.68
C GLY A 117 0.98 11.28 13.73
N HIS A 118 0.20 12.35 13.50
CA HIS A 118 0.05 13.43 14.49
C HIS A 118 -0.57 12.97 15.82
N TRP A 119 -1.28 11.82 15.82
CA TRP A 119 -1.88 11.23 17.01
C TRP A 119 -0.92 10.33 17.79
N ALA A 120 0.05 9.68 17.11
CA ALA A 120 1.03 8.78 17.75
C ALA A 120 2.15 9.54 18.48
N HIS A 121 2.44 10.78 18.07
CA HIS A 121 3.60 11.52 18.57
C HIS A 121 3.38 12.19 19.94
N HIS A 122 2.14 12.43 20.35
CA HIS A 122 1.88 13.12 21.62
C HIS A 122 2.05 12.20 22.84
N HIS A 123 1.64 10.93 22.74
CA HIS A 123 1.74 9.97 23.85
C HIS A 123 3.16 9.39 24.05
N ALA A 124 3.93 9.21 22.97
CA ALA A 124 5.30 8.67 23.06
C ALA A 124 6.33 9.68 23.63
N MET A 125 6.13 10.98 23.40
CA MET A 125 7.08 12.03 23.84
C MET A 125 7.04 12.29 25.35
N GLN A 126 5.88 12.18 26.00
CA GLN A 126 5.75 12.32 27.45
C GLN A 126 6.47 11.20 28.22
N HIS A 127 6.52 9.99 27.66
CA HIS A 127 7.16 8.83 28.31
C HIS A 127 8.67 8.75 28.06
N ARG A 128 9.15 9.21 26.90
CA ARG A 128 10.60 9.31 26.64
C ARG A 128 11.31 10.25 27.64
N GLN A 129 10.65 11.33 28.05
CA GLN A 129 11.19 12.23 29.09
C GLN A 129 11.24 11.58 30.48
N LYS A 130 10.30 10.69 30.82
CA LYS A 130 10.33 9.92 32.08
C LYS A 130 11.41 8.83 32.06
N TRP A 131 11.59 8.14 30.94
CA TRP A 131 12.58 7.07 30.79
C TRP A 131 14.03 7.61 30.77
N MET A 132 14.27 8.74 30.09
CA MET A 132 15.57 9.43 30.10
C MET A 132 15.96 9.98 31.48
N LYS A 133 14.97 10.29 32.33
CA LYS A 133 15.22 10.69 33.74
C LYS A 133 15.55 9.49 34.64
N MET A 134 15.14 8.28 34.29
CA MET A 134 15.38 7.07 35.09
C MET A 134 16.69 6.34 34.74
N HIS A 135 17.24 6.52 33.54
CA HIS A 135 18.42 5.76 33.05
C HIS A 135 19.70 6.61 32.96
N GLN A 136 19.91 7.54 33.90
CA GLN A 136 21.07 8.44 33.92
C GLN A 136 22.37 7.79 34.42
N GLY A 137 22.64 6.53 34.03
CA GLY A 137 23.86 5.86 34.45
C GLY A 137 23.97 4.41 33.98
N GLN A 138 24.33 4.19 32.72
CA GLN A 138 25.11 3.04 32.28
C GLN A 138 25.48 3.21 30.79
N PRO A 139 26.78 3.41 30.44
CA PRO A 139 27.22 3.41 29.07
C PRO A 139 27.68 2.00 28.68
N GLY A 140 27.15 1.51 27.56
CA GLY A 140 27.74 0.40 26.84
C GLY A 140 26.73 -0.67 26.49
N MET A 141 26.52 -0.88 25.19
CA MET A 141 26.50 -2.20 24.58
C MET A 141 26.54 -2.03 23.05
N ASN A 142 27.51 -2.70 22.43
CA ASN A 142 27.67 -2.81 20.99
C ASN A 142 26.53 -3.67 20.42
N PHE A 143 25.96 -3.26 19.30
CA PHE A 143 24.87 -3.98 18.64
C PHE A 143 25.31 -4.42 17.24
N GLU A 144 25.79 -5.65 17.15
CA GLU A 144 25.82 -6.40 15.89
C GLU A 144 25.21 -7.78 16.16
N SER A 145 23.96 -7.95 15.72
CA SER A 145 23.38 -9.25 15.40
C SER A 145 22.23 -9.05 14.41
N GLU A 146 22.45 -9.50 13.18
CA GLU A 146 21.50 -9.52 12.06
C GLU A 146 20.38 -10.56 12.25
N GLN A 147 19.51 -10.33 13.22
CA GLN A 147 18.16 -10.87 13.19
C GLN A 147 17.23 -9.69 13.43
N GLN A 148 16.60 -9.22 12.35
CA GLN A 148 15.71 -8.06 12.34
C GLN A 148 14.38 -8.40 13.03
N GLN A 149 14.47 -8.74 14.31
CA GLN A 149 13.36 -8.88 15.23
C GLN A 149 12.94 -7.46 15.60
N SER A 150 12.00 -6.92 14.83
CA SER A 150 11.36 -5.67 15.23
C SER A 150 10.58 -5.93 16.50
N GLU A 151 11.16 -5.50 17.63
CA GLU A 151 10.51 -5.47 18.93
C GLU A 151 9.31 -4.54 18.85
N SER A 152 8.14 -5.04 19.26
CA SER A 152 7.04 -4.17 19.60
C SER A 152 7.46 -3.33 20.80
N VAL A 153 7.61 -2.03 20.59
CA VAL A 153 8.06 -1.11 21.65
C VAL A 153 6.81 -0.60 22.33
N ASP A 154 6.59 -1.02 23.58
CA ASP A 154 5.47 -0.56 24.42
C ASP A 154 4.10 -0.80 23.74
N GLY A 155 3.91 -1.98 23.13
CA GLY A 155 2.66 -2.35 22.45
C GLY A 155 2.48 -1.78 21.03
N PHE A 156 3.47 -1.07 20.48
CA PHE A 156 3.42 -0.58 19.09
C PHE A 156 4.43 -1.29 18.20
N LEU A 157 3.95 -1.94 17.13
CA LEU A 157 4.79 -2.72 16.21
C LEU A 157 5.21 -1.90 14.98
N ARG A 158 6.50 -1.90 14.64
CA ARG A 158 7.00 -1.32 13.39
C ARG A 158 7.67 -2.39 12.53
N ALA A 159 6.95 -2.97 11.57
CA ALA A 159 7.50 -3.97 10.67
C ALA A 159 7.88 -3.33 9.32
N GLU A 160 9.14 -3.47 8.90
CA GLU A 160 9.60 -3.07 7.57
C GLU A 160 10.30 -4.27 6.91
N ASN A 161 9.75 -4.77 5.82
CA ASN A 161 10.27 -5.86 5.03
C ASN A 161 10.33 -5.45 3.55
N VAL A 162 11.49 -5.58 2.90
CA VAL A 162 11.71 -5.18 1.51
C VAL A 162 11.91 -6.38 0.58
N TRP A 163 12.27 -7.54 1.14
CA TRP A 163 12.49 -8.75 0.38
C TRP A 163 12.34 -9.99 1.26
N GLY A 164 11.67 -11.03 0.75
CA GLY A 164 11.53 -12.30 1.45
C GLY A 164 10.39 -12.33 2.46
N ALA A 165 10.41 -13.31 3.38
CA ALA A 165 9.36 -13.51 4.36
C ALA A 165 9.79 -13.02 5.75
N ALA A 166 8.96 -12.20 6.39
CA ALA A 166 9.13 -11.75 7.77
C ALA A 166 7.99 -12.27 8.63
N ARG A 167 8.29 -12.75 9.85
CA ARG A 167 7.28 -13.17 10.83
C ARG A 167 7.48 -12.43 12.14
N HIS A 168 6.42 -11.79 12.63
CA HIS A 168 6.40 -11.09 13.91
C HIS A 168 5.35 -11.72 14.82
N VAL A 169 5.70 -11.93 16.08
CA VAL A 169 4.77 -12.38 17.13
C VAL A 169 4.74 -11.29 18.19
N VAL A 170 3.57 -10.68 18.41
CA VAL A 170 3.39 -9.61 19.40
C VAL A 170 3.01 -10.26 20.74
N LEU A 171 3.83 -10.00 21.75
CA LEU A 171 3.68 -10.56 23.10
C LEU A 171 3.34 -9.51 24.17
N ASP A 172 3.24 -8.23 23.78
CA ASP A 172 2.76 -7.19 24.69
C ASP A 172 1.35 -7.52 25.17
N GLU A 173 1.06 -7.24 26.44
CA GLU A 173 -0.28 -7.44 27.00
C GLU A 173 -1.34 -6.58 26.29
N LEU A 174 -0.95 -5.36 25.89
CA LEU A 174 -1.80 -4.38 25.24
C LEU A 174 -1.21 -3.90 23.92
N PHE A 175 -1.87 -4.23 22.81
CA PHE A 175 -1.52 -3.76 21.47
C PHE A 175 -2.13 -2.38 21.21
N LYS A 176 -1.26 -1.42 20.91
CA LYS A 176 -1.61 -0.01 20.66
C LYS A 176 -1.66 0.34 19.17
N GLY A 177 -1.13 -0.52 18.31
CA GLY A 177 -1.18 -0.36 16.86
C GLY A 177 0.09 -0.81 16.15
N ALA A 178 0.08 -0.71 14.82
CA ALA A 178 1.25 -1.08 14.02
C ALA A 178 1.42 -0.22 12.77
N VAL A 179 2.68 -0.08 12.35
CA VAL A 179 3.05 0.35 11.00
C VAL A 179 3.75 -0.81 10.31
N ILE A 180 3.19 -1.26 9.19
CA ILE A 180 3.69 -2.39 8.42
C ILE A 180 4.01 -1.93 7.02
N ARG A 181 5.24 -2.17 6.57
CA ARG A 181 5.68 -1.93 5.20
C ARG A 181 6.25 -3.21 4.65
N THR A 182 5.64 -3.72 3.59
CA THR A 182 6.11 -4.93 2.90
C THR A 182 6.30 -4.63 1.43
N SER A 183 7.45 -4.98 0.88
CA SER A 183 7.74 -4.96 -0.55
C SER A 183 8.35 -6.30 -0.95
N PHE A 184 8.03 -6.80 -2.15
CA PHE A 184 8.65 -8.01 -2.74
C PHE A 184 8.76 -9.21 -1.78
N GLY A 185 7.63 -9.64 -1.20
CA GLY A 185 7.67 -10.69 -0.20
C GLY A 185 6.40 -10.86 0.62
N GLY A 186 6.55 -11.45 1.80
CA GLY A 186 5.46 -11.76 2.72
C GLY A 186 5.76 -11.24 4.13
N THR A 187 4.74 -10.72 4.82
CA THR A 187 4.86 -10.40 6.25
C THR A 187 3.71 -11.05 7.01
N THR A 188 4.05 -11.90 7.96
CA THR A 188 3.09 -12.55 8.85
C THR A 188 3.17 -11.93 10.24
N ILE A 189 2.04 -11.53 10.80
CA ILE A 189 1.97 -10.95 12.15
C ILE A 189 1.00 -11.78 12.98
N ASP A 190 1.44 -12.18 14.16
CA ASP A 190 0.65 -12.90 15.13
C ASP A 190 0.27 -11.99 16.29
N LEU A 191 -1.03 -11.65 16.39
CA LEU A 191 -1.61 -10.82 17.45
C LEU A 191 -2.44 -11.65 18.45
N ARG A 192 -2.37 -12.98 18.41
CA ARG A 192 -3.25 -13.84 19.22
C ARG A 192 -2.92 -13.84 20.71
N HIS A 193 -1.75 -13.33 21.08
CA HIS A 193 -1.27 -13.29 22.45
C HIS A 193 -1.36 -11.88 23.08
N THR A 194 -2.17 -10.98 22.51
CA THR A 194 -2.34 -9.60 23.01
C THR A 194 -3.82 -9.23 23.09
N HIS A 195 -4.14 -8.18 23.84
CA HIS A 195 -5.45 -7.54 23.87
C HIS A 195 -5.39 -6.14 23.26
N ILE A 196 -6.53 -5.58 22.85
CA ILE A 196 -6.65 -4.16 22.47
C ILE A 196 -7.50 -3.41 23.49
N ALA A 197 -7.19 -2.13 23.66
CA ALA A 197 -8.01 -1.25 24.50
C ALA A 197 -9.41 -1.09 23.89
N PRO A 198 -10.47 -0.88 24.71
CA PRO A 198 -11.79 -0.50 24.22
C PRO A 198 -11.69 0.74 23.31
N GLY A 199 -12.23 0.62 22.09
CA GLY A 199 -12.17 1.64 21.05
C GLY A 199 -11.61 1.12 19.71
N GLU A 200 -11.10 2.05 18.91
CA GLU A 200 -10.46 1.74 17.63
C GLU A 200 -8.93 1.68 17.78
N THR A 201 -8.33 0.55 17.44
CA THR A 201 -6.87 0.38 17.30
C THR A 201 -6.51 0.32 15.82
N TYR A 202 -5.41 0.98 15.41
CA TYR A 202 -5.08 1.14 14.00
C TYR A 202 -3.84 0.35 13.58
N ILE A 203 -3.93 -0.27 12.40
CA ILE A 203 -2.79 -0.81 11.66
C ILE A 203 -2.65 -0.03 10.37
N ASP A 204 -1.53 0.68 10.22
CA ASP A 204 -1.14 1.39 9.01
C ASP A 204 -0.30 0.47 8.12
N LEU A 205 -0.86 0.07 6.98
CA LEU A 205 -0.30 -0.94 6.09
C LEU A 205 0.08 -0.36 4.72
N ASP A 206 1.30 -0.62 4.27
CA ASP A 206 1.74 -0.36 2.90
C ASP A 206 2.37 -1.64 2.32
N CYS A 207 1.67 -2.31 1.43
CA CYS A 207 2.14 -3.53 0.78
C CYS A 207 2.22 -3.32 -0.74
N SER A 208 3.37 -3.70 -1.31
CA SER A 208 3.57 -3.70 -2.76
C SER A 208 4.24 -4.99 -3.21
N TRP A 209 3.68 -5.68 -4.21
CA TRP A 209 4.27 -6.91 -4.77
C TRP A 209 4.49 -8.00 -3.69
N GLY A 210 3.40 -8.44 -3.06
CA GLY A 210 3.51 -9.33 -1.90
C GLY A 210 2.22 -9.63 -1.17
N GLY A 211 2.34 -10.24 0.02
CA GLY A 211 1.22 -10.56 0.88
C GLY A 211 1.46 -10.16 2.33
N VAL A 212 0.40 -9.77 3.03
CA VAL A 212 0.44 -9.62 4.48
C VAL A 212 -0.62 -10.50 5.10
N GLU A 213 -0.20 -11.32 6.06
CA GLU A 213 -1.08 -12.19 6.83
C GLU A 213 -1.09 -11.71 8.28
N ILE A 214 -2.27 -11.49 8.84
CA ILE A 214 -2.43 -11.07 10.24
C ILE A 214 -3.31 -12.09 10.95
N TYR A 215 -2.76 -12.77 11.94
CA TYR A 215 -3.50 -13.61 12.85
C TYR A 215 -4.08 -12.72 13.95
N VAL A 216 -5.41 -12.65 14.02
CA VAL A 216 -6.16 -11.75 14.90
C VAL A 216 -7.09 -12.59 15.77
N PRO A 217 -7.14 -12.34 17.10
CA PRO A 217 -8.13 -12.97 17.98
C PRO A 217 -9.57 -12.92 17.42
N SER A 218 -10.32 -13.99 17.61
CA SER A 218 -11.68 -14.14 17.10
C SER A 218 -12.72 -13.23 17.77
N ASP A 219 -12.42 -12.70 18.95
CA ASP A 219 -13.26 -11.77 19.70
C ASP A 219 -13.19 -10.31 19.17
N TRP A 220 -12.22 -9.99 18.31
CA TRP A 220 -12.04 -8.64 17.78
C TRP A 220 -12.84 -8.38 16.50
N LYS A 221 -13.45 -7.20 16.43
CA LYS A 221 -14.07 -6.69 15.20
C LYS A 221 -12.99 -6.11 14.28
N VAL A 222 -12.83 -6.68 13.09
CA VAL A 222 -11.89 -6.16 12.08
C VAL A 222 -12.62 -5.33 11.04
N VAL A 223 -12.07 -4.16 10.73
CA VAL A 223 -12.61 -3.23 9.71
C VAL A 223 -11.51 -2.87 8.72
N PHE A 224 -11.69 -3.25 7.46
CA PHE A 224 -10.78 -2.88 6.38
C PHE A 224 -11.09 -1.49 5.82
N LYS A 225 -10.11 -0.59 5.87
CA LYS A 225 -10.08 0.72 5.21
C LYS A 225 -8.87 0.80 4.26
N CYS A 226 -8.65 -0.27 3.50
CA CYS A 226 -7.54 -0.40 2.55
C CYS A 226 -7.96 0.02 1.14
N ASN A 227 -7.03 0.64 0.42
CA ASN A 227 -7.15 0.87 -1.02
C ASN A 227 -6.29 -0.17 -1.74
N ALA A 228 -6.94 -1.13 -2.40
CA ALA A 228 -6.28 -2.21 -3.12
C ALA A 228 -6.27 -1.95 -4.64
N PHE A 229 -5.11 -2.16 -5.26
CA PHE A 229 -4.91 -2.12 -6.71
C PHE A 229 -4.30 -3.45 -7.15
N PHE A 230 -5.05 -4.22 -7.95
CA PHE A 230 -4.71 -5.60 -8.29
C PHE A 230 -4.44 -6.46 -7.04
N GLY A 231 -5.50 -6.73 -6.28
CA GLY A 231 -5.44 -7.41 -4.99
C GLY A 231 -6.73 -7.25 -4.18
N GLY A 232 -6.71 -7.68 -2.92
CA GLY A 232 -7.86 -7.62 -2.03
C GLY A 232 -7.51 -7.73 -0.55
N CYS A 233 -8.49 -7.45 0.30
CA CYS A 233 -8.47 -7.75 1.73
C CYS A 233 -9.50 -8.84 1.98
N ASP A 234 -9.11 -9.89 2.68
CA ASP A 234 -10.02 -11.00 3.00
C ASP A 234 -9.93 -11.32 4.50
N ASP A 235 -11.08 -11.55 5.13
CA ASP A 235 -11.17 -12.04 6.51
C ASP A 235 -11.63 -13.49 6.47
N LYS A 236 -10.68 -14.41 6.65
CA LYS A 236 -10.88 -15.86 6.63
C LYS A 236 -11.09 -16.45 8.03
N ARG A 237 -11.24 -15.61 9.06
CA ARG A 237 -11.49 -16.07 10.42
C ARG A 237 -12.83 -16.79 10.54
N TRP A 238 -12.87 -17.81 11.38
CA TRP A 238 -14.12 -18.45 11.77
C TRP A 238 -14.90 -17.52 12.70
N GLN A 239 -15.99 -16.93 12.21
CA GLN A 239 -16.82 -16.03 13.02
C GLN A 239 -17.72 -16.83 13.95
N ASN A 240 -17.23 -17.12 15.16
CA ASN A 240 -18.08 -17.53 16.26
C ASN A 240 -18.80 -16.28 16.80
N GLY A 241 -20.13 -16.33 16.97
CA GLY A 241 -21.00 -15.16 17.14
C GLY A 241 -20.79 -14.26 18.39
N ASN A 242 -19.67 -14.35 19.09
CA ASN A 242 -19.34 -13.57 20.29
C ASN A 242 -18.27 -12.51 20.00
N ILE A 243 -18.53 -11.62 19.04
CA ILE A 243 -17.63 -10.50 18.72
C ILE A 243 -17.83 -9.38 19.74
N ASN A 244 -16.76 -8.99 20.45
CA ASN A 244 -16.79 -7.83 21.33
C ASN A 244 -16.89 -6.56 20.49
N LYS A 245 -18.01 -5.83 20.60
CA LYS A 245 -18.26 -4.59 19.85
C LYS A 245 -17.34 -3.44 20.26
N GLU A 246 -16.71 -3.53 21.43
CA GLU A 246 -15.84 -2.49 21.96
C GLU A 246 -14.39 -2.63 21.49
N SER A 247 -13.97 -3.80 21.00
CA SER A 247 -12.61 -4.08 20.54
C SER A 247 -12.54 -4.06 19.01
N VAL A 248 -12.24 -2.89 18.44
CA VAL A 248 -12.25 -2.69 16.97
C VAL A 248 -10.83 -2.49 16.44
N LEU A 249 -10.39 -3.41 15.58
CA LEU A 249 -9.14 -3.31 14.82
C LEU A 249 -9.41 -2.74 13.43
N VAL A 250 -8.89 -1.54 13.15
CA VAL A 250 -9.01 -0.87 11.87
C VAL A 250 -7.71 -1.01 11.09
N ILE A 251 -7.73 -1.81 10.02
CA ILE A 251 -6.57 -1.99 9.14
C ILE A 251 -6.74 -1.05 7.94
N ARG A 252 -5.80 -0.14 7.74
CA ARG A 252 -5.90 0.90 6.70
C ARG A 252 -4.59 1.08 5.96
N GLY A 253 -4.69 1.49 4.70
CA GLY A 253 -3.52 1.83 3.90
C GLY A 253 -3.61 1.34 2.46
N THR A 254 -2.47 1.06 1.83
CA THR A 254 -2.36 0.76 0.40
C THR A 254 -1.86 -0.65 0.15
N LEU A 255 -2.55 -1.35 -0.75
CA LEU A 255 -2.14 -2.67 -1.25
C LEU A 255 -2.00 -2.58 -2.77
N SER A 256 -0.83 -2.91 -3.33
CA SER A 256 -0.58 -2.88 -4.77
C SER A 256 0.01 -4.22 -5.20
N PHE A 257 -0.61 -4.92 -6.15
CA PHE A 257 -0.12 -6.22 -6.62
C PHE A 257 0.10 -7.20 -5.46
N GLY A 258 -0.92 -7.36 -4.62
CA GLY A 258 -0.79 -8.06 -3.35
C GLY A 258 -2.07 -8.15 -2.52
N GLY A 259 -2.05 -8.97 -1.48
CA GLY A 259 -3.21 -9.25 -0.64
C GLY A 259 -2.97 -9.00 0.85
N LEU A 260 -4.05 -8.71 1.57
CA LEU A 260 -4.11 -8.76 3.03
C LEU A 260 -5.07 -9.88 3.42
N GLU A 261 -4.60 -10.85 4.19
CA GLU A 261 -5.44 -11.91 4.75
C GLU A 261 -5.46 -11.82 6.27
N VAL A 262 -6.65 -11.89 6.85
CA VAL A 262 -6.84 -12.01 8.29
C VAL A 262 -7.27 -13.43 8.63
N LYS A 263 -6.58 -14.05 9.58
CA LYS A 263 -6.73 -15.46 10.00
C LYS A 263 -6.84 -15.56 11.53
N ASP A 264 -7.19 -16.74 12.02
CA ASP A 264 -7.26 -17.13 13.44
C ASP A 264 -6.12 -18.11 13.79
#